data_AF-A0A9D7I2P2-F1
#
_entry.id   AF-A0A9D7I2P2-F1
#
_cell.length_a   1.000
_cell.length_b   1.000
_cell.length_c   1.000
_cell.angle_alpha   90.00
_cell.angle_beta   90.00
_cell.angle_gamma   90.00
#
_symmetry.space_group_name_H-M   'P 1'
#
loop_
_entity.id
_entity.type
_entity.pdbx_description
1 polymer ?
#
loop_
_entity_poly.entity_id
_entity_poly.type
_entity_poly.pdbx_seq_one_letter_code
_entity_poly.pdbx_strand_id
1 'polypeptide(L)'
;MKTIVMSALCAMVMLSACNKKEPQATMKELSAAKTVLSVACSKEIISTKPVKVGETGILLPAGTKICLAKDNSEIRVELPKDYSFAADGIASRPLPIGVATYHCICSGGGACQVTYIDELGFGCMHSNCSGGCTGAFTYKGYSVNRIINLGEDKEKFFADPSIQIEIANQYAVVTDKDAQQRIYGVSYFFQLPGKASCDCEGTKACTLKTLGITMEPIAGASFKIYYCDGPCNGCELTVN
;
A
#
# COMPACT_ATOMS: atom_id res chain seq x y z
N MET A 1 -50.33 11.86 76.62
CA MET A 1 -49.59 10.59 76.70
C MET A 1 -48.27 10.76 75.98
N LYS A 2 -47.17 10.49 76.69
CA LYS A 2 -45.89 9.90 76.22
C LYS A 2 -45.14 10.63 75.07
N THR A 3 -44.07 11.38 75.43
CA THR A 3 -42.61 11.12 75.16
C THR A 3 -42.15 11.56 73.76
N ILE A 4 -41.01 12.23 73.45
CA ILE A 4 -39.66 12.51 73.99
C ILE A 4 -39.16 13.73 73.17
N VAL A 5 -38.75 14.87 73.73
CA VAL A 5 -37.42 15.24 74.30
C VAL A 5 -36.29 15.46 73.26
N MET A 6 -35.92 16.75 73.14
CA MET A 6 -34.57 17.36 73.05
C MET A 6 -33.71 17.31 71.78
N SER A 7 -33.68 18.49 71.13
CA SER A 7 -32.52 19.40 71.00
C SER A 7 -31.17 18.89 70.47
N ALA A 8 -30.66 19.56 69.43
CA ALA A 8 -29.49 20.45 69.56
C ALA A 8 -29.23 21.21 68.25
N LEU A 9 -29.13 22.53 68.35
CA LEU A 9 -28.47 23.41 67.38
C LEU A 9 -26.99 22.98 67.23
N CYS A 10 -26.44 23.07 66.01
CA CYS A 10 -25.13 23.70 65.81
C CYS A 10 -24.86 24.05 64.33
N ALA A 11 -24.79 25.36 64.09
CA ALA A 11 -23.95 26.13 63.18
C ALA A 11 -23.37 25.54 61.87
N MET A 12 -23.71 26.27 60.78
CA MET A 12 -22.86 26.71 59.66
C MET A 12 -21.47 26.07 59.47
N VAL A 13 -21.24 25.51 58.27
CA VAL A 13 -20.05 25.84 57.45
C VAL A 13 -20.45 25.79 55.96
N MET A 14 -20.17 26.89 55.27
CA MET A 14 -20.23 27.05 53.82
C MET A 14 -19.19 26.16 53.13
N LEU A 15 -19.61 25.36 52.15
CA LEU A 15 -18.71 24.84 51.12
C LEU A 15 -19.30 25.12 49.74
N SER A 16 -18.80 26.20 49.15
CA SER A 16 -18.83 26.46 47.72
C SER A 16 -17.92 25.45 47.01
N ALA A 17 -18.43 24.64 46.08
CA ALA A 17 -17.60 23.99 45.06
C ALA A 17 -18.43 23.47 43.89
N CYS A 18 -18.27 24.15 42.75
CA CYS A 18 -18.29 23.64 41.38
C CYS A 18 -19.49 22.79 40.91
N ASN A 19 -20.41 23.47 40.23
CA ASN A 19 -21.26 22.87 39.20
C ASN A 19 -20.41 22.10 38.19
N LYS A 20 -20.42 20.78 38.29
CA LYS A 20 -19.89 19.87 37.27
C LYS A 20 -20.87 19.89 36.09
N LYS A 21 -20.66 20.83 35.16
CA LYS A 21 -21.25 20.76 33.82
C LYS A 21 -20.65 19.54 33.11
N GLU A 22 -21.49 18.55 32.82
CA GLU A 22 -21.19 17.52 31.85
C GLU A 22 -20.90 18.19 30.49
N PRO A 23 -19.75 17.95 29.85
CA PRO A 23 -19.55 18.39 28.49
C PRO A 23 -20.36 17.50 27.56
N GLN A 24 -21.41 18.08 26.99
CA GLN A 24 -22.12 17.56 25.83
C GLN A 24 -21.13 17.19 24.74
N ALA A 25 -21.16 15.93 24.34
CA ALA A 25 -20.50 15.41 23.16
C ALA A 25 -20.98 16.19 21.94
N THR A 26 -20.22 17.22 21.59
CA THR A 26 -20.40 17.93 20.32
C THR A 26 -19.60 17.15 19.30
N MET A 27 -20.28 16.21 18.62
CA MET A 27 -19.82 15.67 17.35
C MET A 27 -19.73 16.84 16.37
N LYS A 28 -18.53 17.40 16.19
CA LYS A 28 -18.21 18.22 15.03
C LYS A 28 -16.72 18.14 14.75
N GLU A 29 -16.43 17.77 13.50
CA GLU A 29 -15.11 17.78 12.83
C GLU A 29 -14.09 16.71 13.26
N LEU A 30 -14.37 15.46 12.88
CA LEU A 30 -13.32 14.55 12.42
C LEU A 30 -13.39 14.47 10.88
N SER A 31 -12.89 15.50 10.21
CA SER A 31 -12.66 15.48 8.75
C SER A 31 -11.58 16.49 8.36
N ALA A 32 -10.46 16.47 9.08
CA ALA A 32 -9.20 16.80 8.44
C ALA A 32 -8.69 15.49 7.82
N ALA A 33 -9.19 15.17 6.63
CA ALA A 33 -8.41 14.39 5.69
C ALA A 33 -7.07 15.11 5.62
N LYS A 34 -6.03 14.53 6.22
CA LYS A 34 -4.66 14.97 6.07
C LYS A 34 -4.33 14.71 4.60
N THR A 35 -4.70 15.67 3.76
CA THR A 35 -4.21 15.83 2.40
C THR A 35 -2.70 15.67 2.54
N VAL A 36 -2.19 14.56 2.03
CA VAL A 36 -0.76 14.32 1.88
C VAL A 36 -0.28 15.46 1.01
N LEU A 37 0.18 16.53 1.66
CA LEU A 37 0.75 17.70 1.01
C LEU A 37 1.78 17.15 0.03
N SER A 38 1.57 17.41 -1.25
CA SER A 38 2.59 17.11 -2.24
C SER A 38 3.80 17.95 -1.88
N VAL A 39 4.80 17.35 -1.26
CA VAL A 39 6.09 18.01 -1.08
C VAL A 39 6.55 18.39 -2.49
N ALA A 40 6.76 19.69 -2.70
CA ALA A 40 7.04 20.24 -4.02
C ALA A 40 8.32 19.59 -4.56
N CYS A 41 8.23 19.04 -5.76
CA CYS A 41 9.37 18.41 -6.42
C CYS A 41 10.43 19.47 -6.73
N SER A 42 11.61 19.33 -6.14
CA SER A 42 12.71 20.27 -6.41
C SER A 42 13.52 19.86 -7.63
N LYS A 43 13.68 18.55 -7.84
CA LYS A 43 14.39 17.96 -8.97
C LYS A 43 13.68 16.68 -9.35
N GLU A 44 13.11 16.66 -10.55
CA GLU A 44 12.57 15.47 -11.19
C GLU A 44 13.63 14.86 -12.11
N ILE A 45 13.76 13.54 -12.05
CA ILE A 45 14.73 12.75 -12.80
C ILE A 45 13.99 11.54 -13.35
N ILE A 46 14.08 11.30 -14.64
CA ILE A 46 13.58 10.08 -15.26
C ILE A 46 14.77 9.15 -15.46
N SER A 47 14.78 8.01 -14.79
CA SER A 47 15.91 7.08 -14.87
C SER A 47 16.01 6.46 -16.26
N THR A 48 17.21 6.40 -16.83
CA THR A 48 17.47 5.68 -18.09
C THR A 48 17.95 4.25 -17.86
N LYS A 49 18.31 3.93 -16.61
CA LYS A 49 18.83 2.64 -16.15
C LYS A 49 18.12 2.21 -14.87
N PRO A 50 18.21 0.93 -14.47
CA PRO A 50 17.72 0.50 -13.17
C PRO A 50 18.37 1.27 -12.02
N VAL A 51 17.59 1.63 -10.99
CA VAL A 51 18.04 2.46 -9.86
C VAL A 51 17.92 1.69 -8.56
N LYS A 52 19.00 1.63 -7.78
CA LYS A 52 18.99 0.97 -6.47
C LYS A 52 18.33 1.84 -5.40
N VAL A 53 17.49 1.21 -4.57
CA VAL A 53 16.82 1.84 -3.42
C VAL A 53 17.61 1.55 -2.15
N GLY A 54 18.57 2.42 -1.84
CA GLY A 54 19.36 2.40 -0.61
C GLY A 54 19.93 1.02 -0.32
N GLU A 55 19.73 0.58 0.91
CA GLU A 55 20.16 -0.74 1.40
C GLU A 55 19.05 -1.80 1.30
N THR A 56 17.87 -1.44 0.77
CA THR A 56 16.70 -2.35 0.73
C THR A 56 16.86 -3.54 -0.23
N GLY A 57 17.86 -3.49 -1.12
CA GLY A 57 18.05 -4.48 -2.18
C GLY A 57 17.07 -4.33 -3.36
N ILE A 58 16.13 -3.39 -3.30
CA ILE A 58 15.17 -3.15 -4.37
C ILE A 58 15.83 -2.41 -5.53
N LEU A 59 15.56 -2.88 -6.75
CA LEU A 59 15.94 -2.23 -8.00
C LEU A 59 14.69 -1.69 -8.70
N LEU A 60 14.64 -0.39 -8.90
CA LEU A 60 13.62 0.29 -9.69
C LEU A 60 13.95 0.14 -11.18
N PRO A 61 12.97 -0.09 -12.05
CA PRO A 61 13.19 -0.23 -13.48
C PRO A 61 13.60 1.10 -14.14
N ALA A 62 14.13 1.01 -15.37
CA ALA A 62 14.30 2.19 -16.22
C ALA A 62 12.94 2.85 -16.51
N GLY A 63 12.94 4.17 -16.72
CA GLY A 63 11.74 4.99 -16.89
C GLY A 63 11.07 5.42 -15.59
N THR A 64 11.63 5.03 -14.44
CA THR A 64 11.12 5.45 -13.12
C THR A 64 11.34 6.94 -12.94
N LYS A 65 10.29 7.66 -12.53
CA LYS A 65 10.42 9.08 -12.17
C LYS A 65 10.80 9.20 -10.70
N ILE A 66 11.87 9.92 -10.44
CA ILE A 66 12.43 10.15 -9.12
C ILE A 66 12.36 11.63 -8.85
N CYS A 67 11.78 11.98 -7.71
CA CYS A 67 11.54 13.35 -7.32
C CYS A 67 12.11 13.59 -5.92
N LEU A 68 13.15 14.44 -5.84
CA LEU A 68 13.71 14.84 -4.54
C LEU A 68 12.93 16.02 -3.95
N ALA A 69 12.54 15.91 -2.69
CA ALA A 69 12.04 17.03 -1.91
C ALA A 69 13.08 18.14 -1.78
N LYS A 70 12.64 19.41 -1.74
CA LYS A 70 13.53 20.58 -1.68
C LYS A 70 14.44 20.61 -0.46
N ASP A 71 14.01 20.03 0.64
CA ASP A 71 14.73 19.95 1.92
C ASP A 71 15.52 18.65 2.09
N ASN A 72 15.58 17.80 1.06
CA ASN A 72 16.18 16.47 1.12
C ASN A 72 15.62 15.58 2.25
N SER A 73 14.33 15.78 2.61
CA SER A 73 13.65 14.94 3.61
C SER A 73 13.12 13.63 3.03
N GLU A 74 12.69 13.65 1.77
CA GLU A 74 12.09 12.50 1.10
C GLU A 74 12.42 12.43 -0.40
N ILE A 75 12.36 11.21 -0.93
CA ILE A 75 12.38 10.93 -2.36
C ILE A 75 11.05 10.30 -2.72
N ARG A 76 10.37 10.88 -3.70
CA ARG A 76 9.16 10.32 -4.30
C ARG A 76 9.54 9.55 -5.55
N VAL A 77 8.99 8.36 -5.68
CA VAL A 77 9.26 7.44 -6.77
C VAL A 77 7.95 7.08 -7.43
N GLU A 78 7.84 7.35 -8.73
CA GLU A 78 6.74 6.93 -9.57
C GLU A 78 7.22 5.91 -10.60
N LEU A 79 6.65 4.70 -10.54
CA LEU A 79 6.99 3.62 -11.46
C LEU A 79 6.40 3.84 -12.87
N PRO A 80 7.01 3.25 -13.92
CA PRO A 80 6.36 3.15 -15.22
C PRO A 80 5.05 2.38 -15.15
N LYS A 81 4.18 2.56 -16.16
CA LYS A 81 2.81 2.00 -16.20
C LYS A 81 2.73 0.48 -16.04
N ASP A 82 3.78 -0.22 -16.47
CA ASP A 82 3.83 -1.68 -16.45
C ASP A 82 4.46 -2.25 -15.18
N TYR A 83 4.58 -1.45 -14.12
CA TYR A 83 5.16 -1.89 -12.85
C TYR A 83 4.29 -1.51 -11.65
N SER A 84 4.34 -2.35 -10.61
CA SER A 84 3.69 -2.08 -9.33
C SER A 84 4.62 -2.33 -8.15
N PHE A 85 4.42 -1.59 -7.08
CA PHE A 85 5.00 -1.92 -5.78
C PHE A 85 4.26 -3.10 -5.15
N ALA A 86 5.00 -4.06 -4.63
CA ALA A 86 4.49 -5.01 -3.66
C ALA A 86 4.87 -4.53 -2.26
N ALA A 87 3.85 -4.26 -1.44
CA ALA A 87 4.02 -3.86 -0.07
C ALA A 87 3.26 -4.81 0.85
N ASP A 88 3.78 -5.04 2.06
CA ASP A 88 3.12 -5.90 3.03
C ASP A 88 1.69 -5.42 3.30
N GLY A 89 0.72 -6.32 3.29
CA GLY A 89 -0.68 -5.98 3.59
C GLY A 89 -1.46 -5.23 2.50
N ILE A 90 -0.89 -5.00 1.31
CA ILE A 90 -1.62 -4.46 0.14
C ILE A 90 -1.53 -5.44 -1.02
N ALA A 91 -2.41 -6.44 -1.05
CA ALA A 91 -2.56 -7.34 -2.20
C ALA A 91 -3.64 -6.89 -3.19
N SER A 92 -4.65 -6.16 -2.71
CA SER A 92 -6.00 -6.17 -3.30
C SER A 92 -6.46 -4.84 -3.89
N ARG A 93 -5.57 -3.85 -4.09
CA ARG A 93 -5.98 -2.57 -4.70
C ARG A 93 -5.25 -2.24 -6.00
N PRO A 94 -5.94 -2.24 -7.16
CA PRO A 94 -5.42 -1.57 -8.35
C PRO A 94 -5.30 -0.08 -8.03
N LEU A 95 -4.13 0.50 -8.20
CA LEU A 95 -3.93 1.92 -7.88
C LEU A 95 -3.17 2.61 -8.99
N PRO A 96 -3.60 3.82 -9.40
CA PRO A 96 -3.47 4.24 -10.79
C PRO A 96 -2.07 4.76 -11.14
N ILE A 97 -1.24 5.05 -10.14
CA ILE A 97 0.13 5.50 -10.27
C ILE A 97 0.84 5.06 -8.99
N GLY A 98 1.75 4.09 -9.09
CA GLY A 98 2.53 3.61 -7.95
C GLY A 98 3.50 4.71 -7.52
N VAL A 99 3.06 5.57 -6.58
CA VAL A 99 3.93 6.56 -5.94
C VAL A 99 4.34 6.05 -4.56
N ALA A 100 5.61 5.70 -4.41
CA ALA A 100 6.23 5.36 -3.13
C ALA A 100 7.14 6.49 -2.66
N THR A 101 7.40 6.51 -1.36
CA THR A 101 8.30 7.48 -0.73
C THR A 101 9.44 6.76 -0.04
N TYR A 102 10.64 7.28 -0.21
CA TYR A 102 11.81 6.89 0.56
C TYR A 102 12.19 8.02 1.50
N HIS A 103 12.39 7.69 2.76
CA HIS A 103 12.85 8.62 3.79
C HIS A 103 13.93 7.99 4.64
N CYS A 104 14.68 8.83 5.32
CA CYS A 104 15.76 8.41 6.21
C CYS A 104 15.36 8.59 7.67
N ILE A 105 15.60 7.55 8.46
CA ILE A 105 15.28 7.49 9.87
C ILE A 105 16.59 7.53 10.66
N CYS A 106 16.68 8.46 11.63
CA CYS A 106 17.77 8.50 12.59
C CYS A 106 17.41 7.66 13.81
N SER A 107 18.28 6.75 14.25
CA SER A 107 18.06 5.96 15.46
C SER A 107 18.34 6.73 16.77
N GLY A 108 18.99 7.89 16.67
CA GLY A 108 19.34 8.77 17.79
C GLY A 108 18.58 10.11 17.74
N GLY A 109 19.24 11.19 18.17
CA GLY A 109 18.74 12.56 18.02
C GLY A 109 19.27 13.22 16.74
N GLY A 110 18.50 14.15 16.16
CA GLY A 110 18.87 14.85 14.93
C GLY A 110 18.12 14.33 13.70
N ALA A 111 18.70 14.53 12.51
CA ALA A 111 18.10 14.21 11.23
C ALA A 111 19.09 13.54 10.27
N CYS A 112 18.53 12.72 9.39
CA CYS A 112 19.21 12.14 8.23
C CYS A 112 18.62 12.76 6.96
N GLN A 113 19.44 12.90 5.93
CA GLN A 113 18.97 13.41 4.64
C GLN A 113 18.94 12.29 3.61
N VAL A 114 18.01 12.38 2.67
CA VAL A 114 18.04 11.54 1.48
C VAL A 114 19.02 12.13 0.48
N THR A 115 19.66 11.27 -0.30
CA THR A 115 20.53 11.67 -1.41
C THR A 115 20.28 10.77 -2.61
N TYR A 116 20.47 11.30 -3.82
CA TYR A 116 20.40 10.56 -5.07
C TYR A 116 21.67 10.78 -5.88
N ILE A 117 22.26 9.69 -6.35
CA ILE A 117 23.47 9.65 -7.17
C ILE A 117 23.16 8.74 -8.36
N ASP A 118 23.27 9.26 -9.58
CA ASP A 118 22.78 8.61 -10.82
C ASP A 118 23.19 7.13 -10.95
N GLU A 119 24.46 6.81 -10.65
CA GLU A 119 24.98 5.44 -10.80
C GLU A 119 24.83 4.56 -9.54
N LEU A 120 24.58 5.14 -8.37
CA LEU A 120 24.49 4.41 -7.11
C LEU A 120 23.04 4.26 -6.62
N GLY A 121 22.12 5.03 -7.20
CA GLY A 121 20.75 5.16 -6.76
C GLY A 121 20.59 6.16 -5.62
N PHE A 122 19.61 5.95 -4.75
CA PHE A 122 19.37 6.85 -3.62
C PHE A 122 19.51 6.16 -2.29
N GLY A 123 19.92 6.90 -1.26
CA GLY A 123 20.21 6.36 0.05
C GLY A 123 20.16 7.42 1.14
N CYS A 124 20.57 7.02 2.34
CA CYS A 124 20.63 7.91 3.49
C CYS A 124 22.02 8.49 3.69
N MET A 125 22.08 9.80 3.82
CA MET A 125 23.29 10.53 4.17
C MET A 125 23.18 11.03 5.61
N HIS A 126 24.25 10.81 6.35
CA HIS A 126 24.37 11.26 7.72
C HIS A 126 24.52 12.79 7.74
N SER A 127 23.57 13.50 8.36
CA SER A 127 23.61 14.96 8.49
C SER A 127 24.05 15.38 9.89
N ASN A 128 23.16 15.26 10.88
CA ASN A 128 23.45 15.57 12.29
C ASN A 128 22.86 14.52 13.24
N CYS A 129 22.64 13.31 12.73
CA CYS A 129 22.09 12.20 13.48
C CYS A 129 23.12 11.70 14.51
N SER A 130 22.78 11.65 15.80
CA SER A 130 23.70 11.12 16.81
C SER A 130 23.82 9.58 16.79
N GLY A 131 23.15 8.91 15.84
CA GLY A 131 23.05 7.46 15.70
C GLY A 131 23.21 6.98 14.26
N GLY A 132 22.58 5.85 13.94
CA GLY A 132 22.55 5.29 12.58
C GLY A 132 21.44 5.91 11.73
N CYS A 133 21.71 6.10 10.43
CA CYS A 133 20.71 6.51 9.46
C CYS A 133 20.27 5.29 8.62
N THR A 134 19.00 4.90 8.73
CA THR A 134 18.43 3.79 7.96
C THR A 134 17.35 4.29 7.01
N GLY A 135 17.29 3.68 5.83
CA GLY A 135 16.29 3.97 4.81
C GLY A 135 15.00 3.21 5.05
N ALA A 136 13.87 3.89 4.85
CA ALA A 136 12.56 3.26 4.81
C ALA A 136 11.88 3.59 3.49
N PHE A 137 11.56 2.55 2.71
CA PHE A 137 10.85 2.68 1.45
C PHE A 137 9.40 2.24 1.64
N THR A 138 8.48 3.19 1.50
CA THR A 138 7.09 2.99 1.87
C THR A 138 6.12 3.34 0.77
N TYR A 139 5.09 2.53 0.61
CA TYR A 139 3.97 2.74 -0.29
C TYR A 139 2.69 2.71 0.53
N LYS A 140 1.96 3.83 0.56
CA LYS A 140 0.72 4.00 1.36
C LYS A 140 0.88 3.65 2.85
N GLY A 141 2.06 3.89 3.41
CA GLY A 141 2.37 3.59 4.81
C GLY A 141 2.85 2.16 5.07
N TYR A 142 2.93 1.31 4.04
CA TYR A 142 3.45 -0.05 4.14
C TYR A 142 4.84 -0.14 3.54
N SER A 143 5.70 -0.98 4.11
CA SER A 143 7.03 -1.24 3.57
C SER A 143 6.94 -1.88 2.19
N VAL A 144 7.64 -1.28 1.23
CA VAL A 144 7.79 -1.87 -0.10
C VAL A 144 8.87 -2.93 -0.01
N ASN A 145 8.56 -4.13 -0.49
CA ASN A 145 9.46 -5.27 -0.42
C ASN A 145 10.00 -5.66 -1.80
N ARG A 146 9.24 -5.42 -2.87
CA ARG A 146 9.67 -5.71 -4.26
C ARG A 146 8.90 -4.87 -5.28
N ILE A 147 9.45 -4.83 -6.49
CA ILE A 147 8.78 -4.30 -7.69
C ILE A 147 8.30 -5.48 -8.54
N ILE A 148 7.08 -5.39 -9.07
CA ILE A 148 6.46 -6.38 -9.94
C ILE A 148 6.39 -5.80 -11.34
N ASN A 149 6.87 -6.54 -12.34
CA ASN A 149 6.62 -6.25 -13.76
C ASN A 149 5.27 -6.88 -14.16
N LEU A 150 4.33 -6.04 -14.57
CA LEU A 150 2.97 -6.40 -14.97
C LEU A 150 2.85 -6.63 -16.49
N GLY A 151 3.82 -6.16 -17.28
CA GLY A 151 3.70 -6.02 -18.74
C GLY A 151 4.28 -7.17 -19.57
N GLU A 152 5.30 -7.89 -19.11
CA GLU A 152 6.04 -8.79 -20.01
C GLU A 152 5.73 -10.28 -19.87
N ASP A 153 5.14 -10.73 -18.75
CA ASP A 153 4.88 -12.15 -18.54
C ASP A 153 3.91 -12.40 -17.38
N LYS A 154 2.61 -12.32 -17.66
CA LYS A 154 1.57 -12.62 -16.65
C LYS A 154 1.69 -14.07 -16.14
N GLU A 155 2.19 -14.98 -16.97
CA GLU A 155 2.44 -16.37 -16.57
C GLU A 155 3.50 -16.43 -15.47
N LYS A 156 4.65 -15.76 -15.63
CA LYS A 156 5.66 -15.64 -14.57
C LYS A 156 5.13 -14.93 -13.33
N PHE A 157 4.32 -13.89 -13.50
CA PHE A 157 3.68 -13.20 -12.37
C PHE A 157 2.82 -14.15 -11.54
N PHE A 158 1.96 -14.94 -12.19
CA PHE A 158 1.10 -15.91 -11.49
C PHE A 158 1.84 -17.17 -11.03
N ALA A 159 3.01 -17.46 -11.61
CA ALA A 159 3.88 -18.55 -11.17
C ALA A 159 4.71 -18.21 -9.92
N ASP A 160 4.80 -16.94 -9.51
CA ASP A 160 5.53 -16.53 -8.31
C ASP A 160 4.89 -17.13 -7.04
N PRO A 161 5.65 -17.84 -6.17
CA PRO A 161 5.10 -18.50 -5.00
C PRO A 161 4.37 -17.57 -4.02
N SER A 162 4.86 -16.34 -3.84
CA SER A 162 4.21 -15.36 -2.96
C SER A 162 2.90 -14.86 -3.55
N ILE A 163 2.82 -14.70 -4.88
CA ILE A 163 1.56 -14.42 -5.58
C ILE A 163 0.58 -15.59 -5.42
N GLN A 164 1.05 -16.84 -5.53
CA GLN A 164 0.19 -18.01 -5.36
C GLN A 164 -0.39 -18.11 -3.95
N ILE A 165 0.41 -17.84 -2.92
CA ILE A 165 -0.06 -17.80 -1.52
C ILE A 165 -1.15 -16.73 -1.35
N GLU A 166 -0.96 -15.55 -1.94
CA GLU A 166 -1.93 -14.46 -1.83
C GLU A 166 -3.24 -14.79 -2.56
N ILE A 167 -3.15 -15.33 -3.78
CA ILE A 167 -4.32 -15.79 -4.53
C ILE A 167 -5.05 -16.91 -3.77
N ALA A 168 -4.30 -17.81 -3.13
CA ALA A 168 -4.85 -18.86 -2.29
C ALA A 168 -5.61 -18.29 -1.08
N ASN A 169 -5.05 -17.29 -0.39
CA ASN A 169 -5.71 -16.60 0.71
C ASN A 169 -6.99 -15.90 0.23
N GLN A 170 -6.97 -15.24 -0.93
CA GLN A 170 -8.17 -14.65 -1.53
C GLN A 170 -9.21 -15.72 -1.88
N TYR A 171 -8.79 -16.87 -2.41
CA TYR A 171 -9.69 -17.99 -2.66
C TYR A 171 -10.35 -18.51 -1.38
N ALA A 172 -9.68 -18.50 -0.24
CA ALA A 172 -10.30 -18.97 1.01
C ALA A 172 -11.46 -18.08 1.48
N VAL A 173 -11.47 -16.78 1.12
CA VAL A 173 -12.41 -15.79 1.66
C VAL A 173 -13.45 -15.28 0.66
N VAL A 174 -13.19 -15.37 -0.64
CA VAL A 174 -14.12 -14.89 -1.68
C VAL A 174 -15.34 -15.81 -1.77
N THR A 175 -16.54 -15.23 -1.65
CA THR A 175 -17.83 -15.94 -1.72
C THR A 175 -18.28 -16.20 -3.15
N ASP A 176 -18.12 -15.21 -4.04
CA ASP A 176 -18.47 -15.32 -5.46
C ASP A 176 -17.22 -15.66 -6.29
N LYS A 177 -17.13 -16.93 -6.73
CA LYS A 177 -16.00 -17.43 -7.52
C LYS A 177 -16.06 -17.02 -8.99
N ASP A 178 -17.22 -16.58 -9.47
CA ASP A 178 -17.44 -16.11 -10.83
C ASP A 178 -17.12 -14.60 -10.95
N ALA A 179 -16.93 -13.90 -9.83
CA ALA A 179 -16.54 -12.49 -9.83
C ALA A 179 -15.08 -12.27 -10.23
N GLN A 180 -14.83 -11.17 -10.95
CA GLN A 180 -13.48 -10.72 -11.30
C GLN A 180 -12.68 -10.41 -10.04
N GLN A 181 -11.53 -11.04 -9.91
CA GLN A 181 -10.54 -10.77 -8.87
C GLN A 181 -9.42 -9.91 -9.42
N ARG A 182 -8.72 -9.20 -8.52
CA ARG A 182 -7.57 -8.38 -8.88
C ARG A 182 -6.46 -8.55 -7.86
N ILE A 183 -5.24 -8.75 -8.34
CA ILE A 183 -4.04 -8.78 -7.52
C ILE A 183 -2.97 -7.91 -8.18
N TYR A 184 -2.47 -6.91 -7.45
CA TYR A 184 -1.53 -5.90 -7.97
C TYR A 184 -1.94 -5.25 -9.31
N GLY A 185 -3.26 -5.08 -9.53
CA GLY A 185 -3.79 -4.51 -10.77
C GLY A 185 -4.02 -5.51 -11.91
N VAL A 186 -3.53 -6.74 -11.80
CA VAL A 186 -3.79 -7.81 -12.77
C VAL A 186 -5.13 -8.47 -12.45
N SER A 187 -5.99 -8.56 -13.45
CA SER A 187 -7.31 -9.18 -13.32
C SER A 187 -7.25 -10.68 -13.59
N TYR A 188 -7.99 -11.46 -12.80
CA TYR A 188 -8.13 -12.90 -12.96
C TYR A 188 -9.46 -13.40 -12.39
N PHE A 189 -9.84 -14.63 -12.70
CA PHE A 189 -11.05 -15.29 -12.19
C PHE A 189 -10.71 -16.66 -11.61
N PHE A 190 -11.45 -17.08 -10.59
CA PHE A 190 -11.36 -18.45 -10.06
C PHE A 190 -12.23 -19.43 -10.86
N GLN A 191 -13.32 -18.94 -11.44
CA GLN A 191 -14.20 -19.68 -12.32
C GLN A 191 -14.58 -18.79 -13.51
N LEU A 192 -14.59 -19.34 -14.72
CA LEU A 192 -15.02 -18.59 -15.89
C LEU A 192 -16.55 -18.53 -15.94
N PRO A 193 -17.18 -17.35 -15.87
CA PRO A 193 -18.56 -17.21 -16.26
C PRO A 193 -18.70 -17.55 -17.76
N GLY A 194 -19.83 -18.12 -18.16
CA GLY A 194 -20.05 -18.77 -19.47
C GLY A 194 -19.87 -17.91 -20.74
N LYS A 195 -19.42 -16.66 -20.61
CA LYS A 195 -19.11 -15.71 -21.69
C LYS A 195 -17.89 -14.82 -21.37
N ALA A 196 -16.87 -15.38 -20.73
CA ALA A 196 -15.61 -14.68 -20.54
C ALA A 196 -14.78 -14.65 -21.83
N SER A 197 -14.32 -13.47 -22.24
CA SER A 197 -13.44 -13.25 -23.40
C SER A 197 -12.32 -12.29 -23.06
N CYS A 198 -11.16 -12.49 -23.67
CA CYS A 198 -10.10 -11.49 -23.65
C CYS A 198 -10.30 -10.52 -24.80
N ASP A 199 -10.44 -9.24 -24.48
CA ASP A 199 -10.51 -8.17 -25.47
C ASP A 199 -9.36 -7.20 -25.23
N CYS A 200 -8.88 -6.61 -26.32
CA CYS A 200 -8.01 -5.45 -26.27
C CYS A 200 -8.36 -4.54 -27.43
N GLU A 201 -9.18 -3.54 -27.14
CA GLU A 201 -9.56 -2.46 -28.05
C GLU A 201 -9.96 -2.96 -29.45
N GLY A 202 -10.66 -4.10 -29.54
CA GLY A 202 -11.13 -4.66 -30.81
C GLY A 202 -10.09 -5.48 -31.59
N THR A 203 -8.96 -5.82 -30.97
CA THR A 203 -7.94 -6.72 -31.54
C THR A 203 -8.07 -8.14 -30.97
N LYS A 204 -7.71 -9.15 -31.77
CA LYS A 204 -7.62 -10.55 -31.31
C LYS A 204 -6.25 -10.90 -30.72
N ALA A 205 -5.49 -9.89 -30.28
CA ALA A 205 -4.12 -10.07 -29.81
C ALA A 205 -4.05 -10.76 -28.44
N CYS A 206 -5.11 -10.68 -27.63
CA CYS A 206 -5.16 -11.29 -26.30
C CYS A 206 -5.74 -12.70 -26.35
N THR A 207 -5.15 -13.58 -25.55
CA THR A 207 -5.58 -14.97 -25.41
C THR A 207 -5.95 -15.25 -23.96
N LEU A 208 -7.02 -16.01 -23.78
CA LEU A 208 -7.39 -16.53 -22.47
C LEU A 208 -6.41 -17.63 -22.09
N LYS A 209 -5.78 -17.45 -20.93
CA LYS A 209 -4.85 -18.41 -20.34
C LYS A 209 -5.43 -18.97 -19.06
N THR A 210 -4.98 -20.16 -18.71
CA THR A 210 -5.36 -20.85 -17.47
C THR A 210 -4.09 -21.30 -16.77
N LEU A 211 -4.00 -21.07 -15.46
CA LEU A 211 -2.93 -21.60 -14.62
C LEU A 211 -3.52 -22.40 -13.47
N GLY A 212 -2.99 -23.59 -13.21
CA GLY A 212 -3.31 -24.37 -12.03
C GLY A 212 -2.51 -23.88 -10.83
N ILE A 213 -3.20 -23.62 -9.72
CA ILE A 213 -2.58 -23.26 -8.44
C ILE A 213 -2.83 -24.39 -7.45
N THR A 214 -1.76 -24.84 -6.82
CA THR A 214 -1.79 -25.85 -5.76
C THR A 214 -1.63 -25.14 -4.42
N MET A 215 -2.62 -25.27 -3.54
CA MET A 215 -2.55 -24.68 -2.21
C MET A 215 -1.75 -25.58 -1.29
N GLU A 216 -0.50 -25.23 -0.98
CA GLU A 216 0.21 -25.87 0.13
C GLU A 216 -0.44 -25.60 1.51
N PRO A 217 -0.97 -24.39 1.83
CA PRO A 217 -1.55 -24.15 3.16
C PRO A 217 -2.96 -24.72 3.36
N ILE A 218 -3.64 -25.19 2.32
CA ILE A 218 -4.97 -25.85 2.41
C ILE A 218 -4.85 -27.23 1.77
N ALA A 219 -4.68 -28.26 2.60
CA ALA A 219 -4.44 -29.64 2.24
C ALA A 219 -5.10 -30.09 0.92
N GLY A 220 -4.30 -30.17 -0.16
CA GLY A 220 -4.66 -30.83 -1.41
C GLY A 220 -5.67 -30.10 -2.30
N ALA A 221 -6.08 -28.87 -1.97
CA ALA A 221 -6.95 -28.10 -2.84
C ALA A 221 -6.15 -27.56 -4.04
N SER A 222 -6.56 -27.95 -5.25
CA SER A 222 -6.08 -27.34 -6.49
C SER A 222 -7.22 -26.59 -7.14
N PHE A 223 -6.96 -25.36 -7.58
CA PHE A 223 -7.92 -24.59 -8.35
C PHE A 223 -7.22 -23.97 -9.56
N LYS A 224 -8.01 -23.55 -10.53
CA LYS A 224 -7.49 -22.88 -11.72
C LYS A 224 -7.79 -21.39 -11.62
N ILE A 225 -6.87 -20.57 -12.08
CA ILE A 225 -7.14 -19.18 -12.37
C ILE A 225 -7.18 -18.97 -13.88
N TYR A 226 -7.96 -17.98 -14.28
CA TYR A 226 -8.09 -17.58 -15.67
C TYR A 226 -7.72 -16.11 -15.81
N TYR A 227 -6.90 -15.79 -16.81
CA TYR A 227 -6.41 -14.44 -17.06
C TYR A 227 -6.17 -14.22 -18.56
N CYS A 228 -6.09 -12.96 -18.98
CA CYS A 228 -5.78 -12.61 -20.35
C CYS A 228 -4.32 -12.24 -20.53
N ASP A 229 -3.70 -12.77 -21.57
CA ASP A 229 -2.31 -12.47 -21.90
C ASP A 229 -2.11 -12.32 -23.41
N GLY A 230 -1.20 -11.43 -23.80
CA GLY A 230 -0.95 -11.11 -25.20
C GLY A 230 -0.22 -9.78 -25.38
N PRO A 231 0.29 -9.49 -26.61
CA PRO A 231 1.15 -8.34 -26.90
C PRO A 231 0.40 -7.00 -26.94
N CYS A 232 -0.78 -6.91 -26.32
CA CYS A 232 -1.62 -5.72 -26.36
C CYS A 232 -1.63 -5.04 -24.99
N ASN A 233 -1.36 -3.74 -24.98
CA ASN A 233 -1.42 -2.93 -23.77
C ASN A 233 -2.87 -2.86 -23.29
N GLY A 234 -3.15 -3.51 -22.16
CA GLY A 234 -4.51 -3.57 -21.62
C GLY A 234 -5.31 -4.80 -22.04
N CYS A 235 -4.67 -5.95 -22.29
CA CYS A 235 -5.39 -7.23 -22.32
C CYS A 235 -6.18 -7.43 -21.02
N GLU A 236 -7.48 -7.15 -21.07
CA GLU A 236 -8.42 -7.30 -19.96
C GLU A 236 -9.37 -8.46 -20.21
N LEU A 237 -9.75 -9.11 -19.11
CA LEU A 237 -10.73 -10.19 -19.12
C LEU A 237 -12.10 -9.59 -18.91
N THR A 238 -12.95 -9.68 -19.93
CA THR A 238 -14.32 -9.16 -19.93
C THR A 238 -15.32 -10.30 -19.90
N VAL A 239 -16.42 -10.12 -19.18
CA VAL A 239 -17.53 -11.06 -19.12
C VAL A 239 -18.72 -10.43 -19.84
N ASN A 240 -19.25 -11.10 -20.87
CA ASN A 240 -20.39 -10.64 -21.67
C ASN A 240 -21.71 -11.30 -21.29
#